data_AF-A0A4U9HY88-F1
#
_entry.id   AF-A0A4U9HY88-F1
#
_cell.length_a   1.000
_cell.length_b   1.000
_cell.length_c   1.000
_cell.angle_alpha   90.00
_cell.angle_beta   90.00
_cell.angle_gamma   90.00
#
_symmetry.space_group_name_H-M   'P 1'
#
loop_
_entity.id
_entity.type
_entity.pdbx_description
1 polymer ?
#
loop_
_entity_poly.entity_id
_entity_poly.type
_entity_poly.pdbx_seq_one_letter_code
_entity_poly.pdbx_strand_id
1 'polypeptide(L)'
;MLAGNAVIPSIDAACRLASELGIPLLISGGIGHSTTFLYAAIARHPRYNRIRTTGKAEATILAEIARAFWQIPPEHLLVEDQSTNCGENARFSAAAITHHQLRVKRGIVVQDPTMQRRTMATFARVWRDKPDAPEWTSHPGIVPHLQNSEDGLVFRGGGEGLWPRRALSVVGTGRASTPAR
;
A
#
# COMPACT_ATOMS: atom_id res chain seq x y z
N MET A 1 5.05 -6.98 0.39
CA MET A 1 4.05 -6.70 -0.65
C MET A 1 3.45 -5.33 -0.39
N LEU A 2 3.59 -4.44 -1.36
CA LEU A 2 2.91 -3.14 -1.40
C LEU A 2 1.73 -3.26 -2.36
N ALA A 3 0.52 -3.12 -1.83
CA ALA A 3 -0.69 -3.05 -2.64
C ALA A 3 -0.84 -1.62 -3.19
N GLY A 4 -1.27 -1.49 -4.44
CA GLY A 4 -1.54 -0.21 -5.08
C GLY A 4 -2.49 0.66 -4.26
N ASN A 5 -2.06 1.89 -3.97
CA ASN A 5 -2.80 2.92 -3.26
C ASN A 5 -2.19 4.31 -3.47
N ALA A 6 -2.82 5.34 -2.90
CA ALA A 6 -2.43 6.74 -3.03
C ALA A 6 -1.90 7.37 -1.73
N VAL A 7 -1.68 6.58 -0.67
CA VAL A 7 -1.28 7.06 0.65
C VAL A 7 0.24 7.08 0.74
N ILE A 8 0.83 8.26 0.55
CA ILE A 8 2.29 8.43 0.47
C ILE A 8 3.02 7.85 1.69
N PRO A 9 2.58 8.10 2.95
CA PRO A 9 3.23 7.50 4.12
C PRO A 9 3.25 5.96 4.11
N SER A 10 2.23 5.31 3.57
CA SER A 10 2.19 3.85 3.44
C SER A 10 3.14 3.35 2.36
N ILE A 11 3.20 4.04 1.22
CA ILE A 11 4.15 3.76 0.13
C ILE A 11 5.59 3.88 0.66
N ASP A 12 5.88 4.97 1.37
CA ASP A 12 7.19 5.23 1.97
C ASP A 12 7.55 4.18 3.01
N ALA A 13 6.61 3.74 3.85
CA ALA A 13 6.87 2.69 4.83
C ALA A 13 7.26 1.36 4.16
N ALA A 14 6.58 0.97 3.09
CA ALA A 14 6.93 -0.24 2.32
C ALA A 14 8.34 -0.14 1.72
N CYS A 15 8.66 1.00 1.10
CA CYS A 15 9.96 1.21 0.49
C CYS A 15 11.08 1.29 1.53
N ARG A 16 10.84 1.94 2.67
CA ARG A 16 11.78 2.01 3.80
C ARG A 16 12.11 0.61 4.31
N LEU A 17 11.08 -0.20 4.61
CA LEU A 17 11.28 -1.57 5.10
C LEU A 17 12.09 -2.42 4.11
N ALA A 18 11.78 -2.33 2.82
CA ALA A 18 12.50 -3.07 1.79
C ALA A 18 13.97 -2.61 1.67
N SER A 19 14.20 -1.29 1.68
CA SER A 19 15.53 -0.70 1.56
C SER A 19 16.40 -0.98 2.79
N GLU A 20 15.89 -0.75 4.00
CA GLU A 20 16.66 -0.89 5.25
C GLU A 20 16.96 -2.35 5.59
N LEU A 21 16.03 -3.27 5.29
CA LEU A 21 16.22 -4.70 5.55
C LEU A 21 16.88 -5.44 4.39
N GLY A 22 17.04 -4.79 3.23
CA GLY A 22 17.59 -5.42 2.02
C GLY A 22 16.74 -6.58 1.50
N ILE A 23 15.41 -6.51 1.67
CA ILE A 23 14.49 -7.60 1.30
C ILE A 23 13.73 -7.29 0.00
N PRO A 24 13.27 -8.31 -0.75
CA PRO A 24 12.46 -8.10 -1.94
C PRO A 24 11.15 -7.35 -1.67
N LEU A 25 10.82 -6.41 -2.55
CA LEU A 25 9.57 -5.67 -2.58
C LEU A 25 8.73 -6.09 -3.79
N LEU A 26 7.69 -6.87 -3.52
CA LEU A 26 6.61 -7.12 -4.48
C LEU A 26 5.63 -5.93 -4.44
N ILE A 27 5.39 -5.31 -5.58
CA ILE A 27 4.41 -4.24 -5.76
C ILE A 27 3.30 -4.74 -6.69
N SER A 28 2.04 -4.63 -6.27
CA SER A 28 0.88 -5.13 -7.03
C SER A 28 -0.20 -4.07 -7.15
N GLY A 29 -0.51 -3.70 -8.39
CA GLY A 29 -1.45 -2.63 -8.75
C GLY A 29 -1.41 -2.31 -10.24
N GLY A 30 -2.48 -2.60 -10.96
CA GLY A 30 -2.72 -2.16 -12.33
C GLY A 30 -3.39 -0.80 -12.41
N ILE A 31 -4.45 -0.71 -13.21
CA ILE A 31 -5.31 0.48 -13.31
C ILE A 31 -6.65 0.18 -12.67
N GLY A 32 -7.04 1.00 -11.68
CA GLY A 32 -8.26 0.83 -10.92
C GLY A 32 -8.71 2.12 -10.23
N HIS A 33 -9.59 1.96 -9.23
CA HIS A 33 -10.27 3.07 -8.57
C HIS A 33 -9.33 4.05 -7.84
N SER A 34 -8.18 3.57 -7.36
CA SER A 34 -7.17 4.37 -6.66
C SER A 34 -6.21 5.12 -7.59
N THR A 35 -6.21 4.80 -8.89
CA THR A 35 -5.11 5.18 -9.79
C THR A 35 -5.05 6.70 -9.99
N THR A 36 -6.18 7.35 -10.21
CA THR A 36 -6.24 8.81 -10.36
C THR A 36 -5.89 9.54 -9.06
N PHE A 37 -6.20 8.95 -7.90
CA PHE A 37 -5.77 9.49 -6.60
C PHE A 37 -4.26 9.40 -6.43
N LEU A 38 -3.65 8.29 -6.84
CA LEU A 38 -2.19 8.15 -6.85
C LEU A 38 -1.56 9.19 -7.76
N TYR A 39 -2.10 9.39 -8.97
CA TYR A 39 -1.58 10.41 -9.90
C TYR A 39 -1.58 11.80 -9.26
N ALA A 40 -2.70 12.18 -8.62
CA ALA A 40 -2.82 13.45 -7.94
C ALA A 40 -1.89 13.58 -6.73
N ALA A 41 -1.73 12.51 -5.94
CA ALA A 41 -0.82 12.48 -4.79
C ALA A 41 0.64 12.70 -5.23
N ILE A 42 1.08 12.00 -6.28
CA ILE A 42 2.44 12.13 -6.83
C ILE A 42 2.67 13.52 -7.41
N ALA A 43 1.73 14.05 -8.19
CA ALA A 43 1.85 15.39 -8.78
C ALA A 43 2.01 16.50 -7.74
N ARG A 44 1.37 16.34 -6.56
CA ARG A 44 1.44 17.31 -5.45
C ARG A 44 2.64 17.08 -4.53
N HIS A 45 3.29 15.92 -4.60
CA HIS A 45 4.35 15.56 -3.66
C HIS A 45 5.65 16.30 -3.99
N PRO A 46 6.29 17.00 -3.03
CA PRO A 46 7.47 17.83 -3.31
C PRO A 46 8.66 17.03 -3.86
N ARG A 47 8.76 15.74 -3.51
CA ARG A 47 9.83 14.85 -3.95
C ARG A 47 9.48 14.03 -5.19
N TYR A 48 8.23 13.57 -5.31
CA TYR A 48 7.82 12.58 -6.33
C TYR A 48 7.18 13.19 -7.57
N ASN A 49 6.87 14.49 -7.57
CA ASN A 49 6.25 15.21 -8.70
C ASN A 49 7.01 15.11 -10.05
N ARG A 50 8.26 14.65 -10.05
CA ARG A 50 9.06 14.40 -11.26
C ARG A 50 8.74 13.07 -11.95
N ILE A 51 8.01 12.16 -11.29
CA ILE A 51 7.61 10.88 -11.88
C ILE A 51 6.44 11.11 -12.84
N ARG A 52 6.54 10.58 -14.07
CA ARG A 52 5.43 10.59 -15.02
C ARG A 52 4.38 9.57 -14.61
N THR A 53 3.11 9.99 -14.51
CA THR A 53 2.01 9.16 -13.98
C THR A 53 0.94 8.79 -15.01
N THR A 54 0.50 9.72 -15.86
CA THR A 54 -0.64 9.52 -16.77
C THR A 54 -0.49 8.28 -17.65
N GLY A 55 -1.50 7.40 -17.62
CA GLY A 55 -1.58 6.20 -18.43
C GLY A 55 -0.76 5.01 -17.91
N LYS A 56 -0.04 5.17 -16.79
CA LYS A 56 0.71 4.07 -16.16
C LYS A 56 -0.11 3.35 -15.10
N ALA A 57 0.12 2.05 -14.97
CA ALA A 57 -0.34 1.27 -13.82
C ALA A 57 0.28 1.78 -12.52
N GLU A 58 -0.43 1.55 -11.41
CA GLU A 58 0.00 1.94 -10.06
C GLU A 58 1.37 1.32 -9.73
N ALA A 59 1.55 0.03 -9.97
CA ALA A 59 2.77 -0.69 -9.64
C ALA A 59 3.98 -0.16 -10.42
N THR A 60 3.80 0.27 -11.68
CA THR A 60 4.86 0.92 -12.47
C THR A 60 5.31 2.24 -11.84
N ILE A 61 4.37 3.08 -11.39
CA ILE A 61 4.66 4.35 -10.72
C ILE A 61 5.36 4.10 -9.40
N LEU A 62 4.84 3.18 -8.59
CA LEU A 62 5.39 2.84 -7.28
C LEU A 62 6.78 2.20 -7.38
N ALA A 63 7.03 1.38 -8.40
CA ALA A 63 8.37 0.84 -8.68
C ALA A 63 9.37 1.95 -9.07
N GLU A 64 8.92 2.97 -9.80
CA GLU A 64 9.73 4.14 -10.11
C GLU A 64 10.09 4.92 -8.84
N ILE A 65 9.16 5.05 -7.87
CA ILE A 65 9.43 5.62 -6.54
C ILE A 65 10.50 4.79 -5.81
N ALA A 66 10.28 3.48 -5.71
CA ALA A 66 11.15 2.54 -5.01
C ALA A 66 12.60 2.60 -5.54
N ARG A 67 12.75 2.62 -6.87
CA ARG A 67 14.07 2.69 -7.52
C ARG A 67 14.70 4.08 -7.39
N ALA A 68 14.00 5.13 -7.80
CA ALA A 68 14.63 6.45 -7.98
C ALA A 68 14.83 7.21 -6.65
N PHE A 69 14.07 6.89 -5.62
CA PHE A 69 14.08 7.63 -4.36
C PHE A 69 14.48 6.79 -3.15
N TRP A 70 14.22 5.49 -3.19
CA TRP A 70 14.59 4.56 -2.13
C TRP A 70 15.76 3.66 -2.51
N GLN A 71 16.30 3.78 -3.73
CA GLN A 71 17.49 3.06 -4.20
C GLN A 71 17.36 1.53 -4.06
N ILE A 72 16.12 1.02 -4.13
CA ILE A 72 15.88 -0.43 -4.10
C ILE A 72 16.38 -1.01 -5.44
N PRO A 73 17.28 -2.01 -5.41
CA PRO A 73 17.81 -2.61 -6.63
C PRO A 73 16.71 -3.26 -7.49
N PRO A 74 16.79 -3.18 -8.83
CA PRO A 74 15.80 -3.80 -9.73
C PRO A 74 15.58 -5.30 -9.48
N GLU A 75 16.62 -6.04 -9.11
CA GLU A 75 16.58 -7.45 -8.76
C GLU A 75 15.79 -7.75 -7.47
N HIS A 76 15.56 -6.73 -6.64
CA HIS A 76 14.71 -6.82 -5.45
C HIS A 76 13.28 -6.35 -5.72
N LEU A 77 12.97 -5.85 -6.92
CA LEU A 77 11.63 -5.38 -7.28
C LEU A 77 10.90 -6.44 -8.11
N LEU A 78 9.76 -6.88 -7.61
CA LEU A 78 8.81 -7.67 -8.38
C LEU A 78 7.55 -6.84 -8.63
N VAL A 79 7.26 -6.56 -9.90
CA VAL A 79 6.16 -5.68 -10.31
C VAL A 79 5.04 -6.50 -10.93
N GLU A 80 3.84 -6.36 -10.38
CA GLU A 80 2.60 -6.91 -10.91
C GLU A 80 1.66 -5.73 -11.23
N ASP A 81 1.43 -5.48 -12.51
CA ASP A 81 0.79 -4.27 -13.02
C ASP A 81 -0.55 -4.51 -13.74
N GLN A 82 -1.18 -5.66 -13.51
CA GLN A 82 -2.43 -6.09 -14.16
C GLN A 82 -3.64 -6.05 -13.24
N SER A 83 -3.46 -6.01 -11.92
CA SER A 83 -4.57 -6.04 -10.97
C SER A 83 -5.45 -4.78 -11.01
N THR A 84 -6.77 -4.92 -10.97
CA THR A 84 -7.70 -3.77 -11.04
C THR A 84 -8.37 -3.46 -9.70
N ASN A 85 -8.23 -4.35 -8.71
CA ASN A 85 -8.86 -4.23 -7.40
C ASN A 85 -8.09 -5.01 -6.31
N CYS A 86 -8.43 -4.73 -5.04
CA CYS A 86 -7.80 -5.36 -3.87
C CYS A 86 -7.85 -6.90 -3.88
N GLY A 87 -8.90 -7.51 -4.44
CA GLY A 87 -9.03 -8.96 -4.56
C GLY A 87 -7.97 -9.54 -5.50
N GLU A 88 -7.81 -8.88 -6.64
CA GLU A 88 -6.80 -9.22 -7.64
C GLU A 88 -5.39 -8.95 -7.14
N ASN A 89 -5.16 -7.88 -6.38
CA ASN A 89 -3.82 -7.61 -5.81
C ASN A 89 -3.31 -8.82 -5.02
N ALA A 90 -4.14 -9.40 -4.16
CA ALA A 90 -3.78 -10.58 -3.39
C ALA A 90 -3.55 -11.82 -4.27
N ARG A 91 -4.46 -12.07 -5.22
CA ARG A 91 -4.41 -13.24 -6.11
C ARG A 91 -3.20 -13.20 -7.04
N PHE A 92 -2.96 -12.06 -7.69
CA PHE A 92 -1.88 -11.87 -8.64
C PHE A 92 -0.53 -11.78 -7.95
N SER A 93 -0.45 -11.15 -6.77
CA SER A 93 0.77 -11.23 -5.94
C SER A 93 1.14 -12.68 -5.59
N ALA A 94 0.16 -13.50 -5.20
CA ALA A 94 0.40 -14.90 -4.90
C ALA A 94 0.80 -15.70 -6.15
N ALA A 95 0.19 -15.42 -7.30
CA ALA A 95 0.57 -16.02 -8.58
C ALA A 95 2.00 -15.63 -8.99
N ALA A 96 2.38 -14.36 -8.83
CA ALA A 96 3.72 -13.88 -9.12
C ALA A 96 4.77 -14.54 -8.22
N ILE A 97 4.51 -14.66 -6.91
CA ILE A 97 5.38 -15.39 -5.97
C ILE A 97 5.59 -16.84 -6.43
N THR A 98 4.52 -17.53 -6.82
CA THR A 98 4.60 -18.91 -7.31
C THR A 98 5.33 -19.02 -8.66
N HIS A 99 5.03 -18.13 -9.61
CA HIS A 99 5.62 -18.11 -10.95
C HIS A 99 7.13 -17.89 -10.91
N HIS A 100 7.58 -16.93 -10.08
CA HIS A 100 9.00 -16.65 -9.87
C HIS A 100 9.67 -17.61 -8.86
N GLN A 101 8.95 -18.63 -8.39
CA GLN A 101 9.43 -19.65 -7.45
C GLN A 101 10.07 -19.05 -6.19
N LEU A 102 9.54 -17.92 -5.72
CA LEU A 102 10.03 -17.23 -4.54
C LEU A 102 9.68 -18.02 -3.28
N ARG A 103 10.70 -18.37 -2.50
CA ARG A 103 10.54 -19.06 -1.21
C ARG A 103 10.24 -18.06 -0.10
N VAL A 104 9.00 -17.57 -0.04
CA VAL A 104 8.55 -16.63 0.98
C VAL A 104 8.05 -17.40 2.20
N LYS A 105 8.75 -17.31 3.34
CA LYS A 105 8.27 -17.88 4.62
C LYS A 105 7.46 -16.87 5.44
N ARG A 106 7.87 -15.61 5.37
CA ARG A 106 7.24 -14.47 6.05
C ARG A 106 7.15 -13.32 5.08
N GLY A 107 6.03 -12.61 5.09
CA GLY A 107 5.81 -11.44 4.26
C GLY A 107 5.09 -10.34 5.02
N ILE A 108 5.40 -9.11 4.67
CA ILE A 108 4.71 -7.92 5.19
C ILE A 108 3.75 -7.43 4.11
N VAL A 109 2.49 -7.18 4.47
CA VAL A 109 1.51 -6.55 3.59
C VAL A 109 1.34 -5.10 4.01
N VAL A 110 1.63 -4.20 3.07
CA VAL A 110 1.46 -2.76 3.22
C VAL A 110 0.38 -2.30 2.26
N GLN A 111 -0.63 -1.64 2.80
CA GLN A 111 -1.73 -1.06 2.05
C GLN A 111 -2.21 0.22 2.73
N ASP A 112 -3.00 1.01 2.00
CA ASP A 112 -3.88 2.03 2.54
C ASP A 112 -4.51 1.57 3.87
N PRO A 113 -4.33 2.33 4.99
CA PRO A 113 -4.81 1.93 6.30
C PRO A 113 -6.30 1.54 6.35
N THR A 114 -7.15 2.17 5.52
CA THR A 114 -8.59 1.90 5.47
C THR A 114 -8.91 0.56 4.81
N MET A 115 -8.03 0.10 3.91
CA MET A 115 -8.16 -1.14 3.15
C MET A 115 -7.28 -2.27 3.70
N GLN A 116 -6.42 -1.98 4.68
CA GLN A 116 -5.45 -2.92 5.25
C GLN A 116 -6.12 -4.19 5.77
N ARG A 117 -7.15 -4.08 6.62
CA ARG A 117 -7.84 -5.25 7.21
C ARG A 117 -8.48 -6.14 6.13
N ARG A 118 -9.12 -5.53 5.13
CA ARG A 118 -9.75 -6.25 4.02
C ARG A 118 -8.69 -6.99 3.21
N THR A 119 -7.58 -6.32 2.90
CA THR A 119 -6.46 -6.91 2.15
C THR A 119 -5.88 -8.11 2.87
N MET A 120 -5.64 -8.02 4.18
CA MET A 120 -5.16 -9.15 4.99
C MET A 120 -6.11 -10.35 4.94
N ALA A 121 -7.42 -10.13 5.08
CA ALA A 121 -8.41 -11.20 4.98
C ALA A 121 -8.43 -11.87 3.59
N THR A 122 -8.26 -11.08 2.53
CA THR A 122 -8.14 -11.60 1.16
C THR A 122 -6.86 -12.43 0.99
N PHE A 123 -5.72 -11.96 1.49
CA PHE A 123 -4.47 -12.72 1.49
C PHE A 123 -4.63 -14.06 2.20
N ALA A 124 -5.18 -14.05 3.42
CA ALA A 124 -5.44 -15.28 4.17
C ALA A 124 -6.32 -16.27 3.39
N ARG A 125 -7.31 -15.79 2.64
CA ARG A 125 -8.14 -16.65 1.79
C ARG A 125 -7.41 -17.19 0.57
N VAL A 126 -6.58 -16.39 -0.10
CA VAL A 126 -5.80 -16.83 -1.28
C VAL A 126 -4.76 -17.90 -0.92
N TRP A 127 -4.24 -17.85 0.31
CA TRP A 127 -3.20 -18.76 0.77
C TRP A 127 -3.70 -19.96 1.58
N ARG A 128 -5.00 -19.99 1.96
CA ARG A 128 -5.59 -20.97 2.88
C ARG A 128 -5.25 -22.44 2.56
N ASP A 129 -5.34 -22.81 1.29
CA ASP A 129 -5.25 -24.22 0.85
C ASP A 129 -3.86 -24.55 0.28
N LYS A 130 -2.87 -23.67 0.48
CA LYS A 130 -1.50 -23.87 -0.01
C LYS A 130 -0.62 -24.44 1.11
N PRO A 131 0.07 -25.57 0.90
CA PRO A 131 0.84 -26.24 1.95
C PRO A 131 2.00 -25.39 2.48
N ASP A 132 2.59 -24.54 1.64
CA ASP A 132 3.69 -23.63 2.00
C ASP A 132 3.21 -22.17 2.11
N ALA A 133 2.04 -21.94 2.71
CA ALA A 133 1.51 -20.60 2.90
C ALA A 133 2.45 -19.72 3.74
N PRO A 134 2.88 -18.55 3.25
CA PRO A 134 3.69 -17.63 4.04
C PRO A 134 2.91 -17.08 5.23
N GLU A 135 3.61 -16.79 6.32
CA GLU A 135 3.07 -15.99 7.41
C GLU A 135 3.02 -14.51 6.98
N TRP A 136 1.82 -13.91 7.00
CA TRP A 136 1.62 -12.53 6.57
C TRP A 136 1.40 -11.59 7.76
N THR A 137 2.23 -10.57 7.89
CA THR A 137 2.08 -9.51 8.90
C THR A 137 1.46 -8.25 8.28
N SER A 138 0.50 -7.66 8.99
CA SER A 138 -0.14 -6.40 8.59
C SER A 138 0.70 -5.20 9.02
N HIS A 139 1.05 -4.32 8.08
CA HIS A 139 1.79 -3.09 8.39
C HIS A 139 1.36 -1.94 7.46
N PRO A 140 0.34 -1.14 7.82
CA PRO A 140 -0.10 -0.04 6.97
C PRO A 140 0.88 1.14 6.90
N GLY A 141 1.97 1.12 7.69
CA GLY A 141 2.97 2.18 7.79
C GLY A 141 2.56 3.38 8.64
N ILE A 142 1.25 3.68 8.68
CA ILE A 142 0.66 4.74 9.49
C ILE A 142 -0.67 4.30 10.09
N VAL A 143 -0.96 4.77 11.31
CA VAL A 143 -2.27 4.69 11.93
C VAL A 143 -2.82 6.11 12.03
N PRO A 144 -3.71 6.53 11.12
CA PRO A 144 -4.25 7.88 11.14
C PRO A 144 -5.18 8.06 12.34
N HIS A 145 -4.96 9.14 13.11
CA HIS A 145 -5.85 9.54 14.20
C HIS A 145 -6.63 10.78 13.80
N LEU A 146 -7.93 10.78 14.06
CA LEU A 146 -8.79 11.94 13.80
C LEU A 146 -9.05 12.70 15.10
N GLN A 147 -9.21 14.01 14.98
CA GLN A 147 -9.66 14.89 16.05
C GLN A 147 -10.69 15.88 15.50
N ASN A 148 -11.59 16.33 16.38
CA ASN A 148 -12.51 17.42 16.05
C ASN A 148 -11.77 18.75 16.07
N SER A 149 -12.13 19.63 15.14
CA SER A 149 -11.75 21.05 15.10
C SER A 149 -12.98 21.90 14.86
N GLU A 150 -12.86 23.23 14.98
CA GLU A 150 -13.96 24.17 14.71
C GLU A 150 -14.56 23.99 13.31
N ASP A 151 -13.73 23.63 12.32
CA ASP A 151 -14.15 23.39 10.93
C ASP A 151 -14.50 21.93 10.63
N GLY A 152 -14.63 21.06 11.64
CA GLY A 152 -14.95 19.63 11.49
C GLY A 152 -13.77 18.68 11.72
N LEU A 153 -13.85 17.45 11.20
CA LEU A 153 -12.82 16.42 11.40
C LEU A 153 -11.50 16.74 10.67
N VAL A 154 -10.39 16.58 11.38
CA VAL A 154 -9.02 16.75 10.88
C VAL A 154 -8.10 15.62 11.38
N PHE A 155 -6.97 15.39 10.72
CA PHE A 155 -5.94 14.48 11.21
C PHE A 155 -5.15 15.12 12.36
N ARG A 156 -4.94 14.34 13.42
CA ARG A 156 -4.05 14.72 14.51
C ARG A 156 -2.59 14.66 14.03
N GLY A 157 -1.85 15.76 14.19
CA GLY A 157 -0.43 15.84 13.80
C GLY A 157 -0.17 16.20 12.33
N GLY A 158 -1.20 16.60 11.58
CA GLY A 158 -1.10 16.90 10.15
C GLY A 158 -1.50 15.73 9.26
N GLY A 159 -1.93 16.02 8.04
CA GLY A 159 -2.50 15.04 7.09
C GLY A 159 -1.75 14.97 5.76
N GLU A 160 -0.46 15.33 5.75
CA GLU A 160 0.31 15.37 4.52
C GLU A 160 0.43 13.98 3.89
N GLY A 161 0.14 13.89 2.59
CA GLY A 161 0.15 12.61 1.86
C GLY A 161 -0.98 11.63 2.23
N LEU A 162 -1.90 12.01 3.13
CA LEU A 162 -3.12 11.27 3.45
C LEU A 162 -4.30 11.70 2.58
N TRP A 163 -5.47 11.08 2.77
CA TRP A 163 -6.68 11.40 1.99
C TRP A 163 -7.15 12.84 2.23
N PRO A 164 -7.81 13.48 1.25
CA PRO A 164 -8.41 14.79 1.45
C PRO A 164 -9.52 14.74 2.52
N ARG A 165 -9.73 15.85 3.25
CA ARG A 165 -10.71 15.95 4.35
C ARG A 165 -12.12 15.42 4.01
N ARG A 166 -12.57 15.60 2.77
CA ARG A 166 -13.86 15.09 2.27
C ARG A 166 -14.01 13.56 2.32
N ALA A 167 -12.91 12.82 2.36
CA ALA A 167 -12.91 11.36 2.47
C ALA A 167 -13.00 10.86 3.93
N LEU A 168 -12.83 11.74 4.93
CA LEU A 168 -12.76 11.37 6.35
C LEU A 168 -14.09 10.87 6.92
N SER A 169 -15.22 11.35 6.39
CA SER A 169 -16.57 10.91 6.79
C SER A 169 -16.79 9.41 6.55
N VAL A 170 -16.10 8.84 5.55
CA VAL A 170 -16.15 7.40 5.25
C VAL A 170 -15.22 6.62 6.19
N VAL A 171 -14.06 7.19 6.55
CA VAL A 171 -13.02 6.54 7.38
C VAL A 171 -13.40 6.48 8.87
N GLY A 172 -14.07 7.50 9.40
CA GLY A 172 -14.43 7.61 10.83
C GLY A 172 -15.48 6.61 11.33
N THR A 173 -16.06 5.78 10.46
CA THR A 173 -17.09 4.79 10.83
C THR A 173 -16.52 3.46 11.34
N GLY A 174 -15.20 3.26 11.26
CA GLY A 174 -14.51 2.13 11.87
C GLY A 174 -14.29 2.36 13.36
N ARG A 175 -15.18 1.84 14.22
CA ARG A 175 -15.14 1.85 15.69
C ARG A 175 -13.75 2.14 16.29
N ALA A 176 -13.64 3.30 16.95
CA ALA A 176 -12.68 3.48 18.01
C ALA A 176 -12.97 2.43 19.10
N SER A 177 -12.08 1.47 19.29
CA SER A 177 -12.06 0.66 20.50
C SER A 177 -11.66 1.57 21.66
N THR A 178 -12.64 1.87 22.51
CA THR A 178 -12.43 2.52 23.81
C THR A 178 -11.45 1.69 24.64
N PRO A 179 -10.40 2.26 25.23
CA PRO A 179 -9.62 1.53 26.23
C PRO A 179 -10.51 1.35 27.47
N ALA A 180 -10.70 0.10 27.88
CA ALA A 180 -11.30 -0.21 29.17
C ALA A 180 -10.42 0.39 30.28
N ARG A 181 -11.08 1.05 31.24
CA ARG A 181 -10.48 1.55 32.47
C ARG A 181 -10.07 0.41 33.38
#